data_AF-A0A089LAN9-F1
#
_entry.id   AF-A0A089LAN9-F1
#
_cell.length_a   1.000
_cell.length_b   1.000
_cell.length_c   1.000
_cell.angle_alpha   90.00
_cell.angle_beta   90.00
_cell.angle_gamma   90.00
#
_symmetry.space_group_name_H-M   'P 1'
#
loop_
_entity.id
_entity.type
_entity.pdbx_description
1 polymer ?
#
loop_
_entity_poly.entity_id
_entity_poly.type
_entity_poly.pdbx_seq_one_letter_code
_entity_poly.pdbx_strand_id
1 'polypeptide(L)'
;MKMIKLNSISVIALAALLTVSAAGCSNTQEGSGVAAATTQSVTATVSPSEASATEGAVIESSEAAVSALDTTELFSDRDLEQAADLTAATQMNLENNQDVTLSEEGVYVLSGDVDNVTVTVEAADDAKVQIVLDGVSITNEDAPAIYVKAADKVFVTSTDSENYMEVSGSYVADGETNLDAVIFSRADLTLNGTGTLGIVSDQGNGISSKDDLKITGGVYTIESSADALEANDAILINDGTITIDTQKDGLHSENEEDTTLGNIYIEGGTLTITAADDAITGNNLVQIDGGMINIKSAVEGIEANNIIVNEGQITLYATDDGINATPKVSSDASIVVNGGTIDVTMGSGDTDAFDSNGDLYVNGGTINVEATSAFDADGTAELNGGTVTVNGEQITEITESRGGGFGGGGGRGGAGGGRGTGQ
;
A
#
# COMPACT_ATOMS: atom_id res chain seq x y z
N MET A 1 13.04 27.72 58.65
CA MET A 1 13.57 28.75 57.75
C MET A 1 12.66 28.83 56.54
N LYS A 2 12.07 30.00 56.28
CA LYS A 2 11.33 30.33 55.06
C LYS A 2 12.32 30.51 53.90
N MET A 3 11.91 30.18 52.67
CA MET A 3 11.87 31.02 51.45
C MET A 3 11.67 30.07 50.24
N ILE A 4 10.54 30.04 49.51
CA ILE A 4 9.89 31.02 48.60
C ILE A 4 10.40 30.94 47.14
N LYS A 5 9.49 30.44 46.27
CA LYS A 5 9.13 30.81 44.85
C LYS A 5 10.22 30.76 43.75
N LEU A 6 9.93 30.44 42.48
CA LEU A 6 8.92 31.05 41.57
C LEU A 6 8.47 30.11 40.43
N ASN A 7 7.22 30.30 40.00
CA ASN A 7 6.63 29.87 38.73
C ASN A 7 7.08 30.76 37.56
N SER A 8 7.00 30.22 36.34
CA SER A 8 6.74 31.02 35.12
C SER A 8 5.69 30.33 34.25
N ILE A 9 4.75 31.15 33.79
CA ILE A 9 3.53 30.86 33.04
C ILE A 9 3.82 31.05 31.55
N SER A 10 3.40 30.11 30.70
CA SER A 10 3.40 30.28 29.24
C SER A 10 2.05 30.82 28.77
N VAL A 11 2.09 31.87 27.95
CA VAL A 11 0.94 32.55 27.34
C VAL A 11 0.81 32.07 25.90
N ILE A 12 -0.38 31.58 25.55
CA ILE A 12 -0.82 31.22 24.20
C ILE A 12 -1.30 32.49 23.49
N ALA A 13 -0.85 32.72 22.26
CA ALA A 13 -1.41 33.73 21.36
C ALA A 13 -1.58 33.11 19.96
N LEU A 14 -2.85 32.87 19.61
CA LEU A 14 -3.34 32.42 18.31
C LEU A 14 -3.82 33.66 17.53
N ALA A 15 -3.37 33.83 16.29
CA ALA A 15 -3.92 34.82 15.38
C ALA A 15 -3.92 34.28 13.94
N ALA A 16 -5.13 33.94 13.48
CA ALA A 16 -5.46 33.58 12.10
C ALA A 16 -5.63 34.83 11.24
N LEU A 17 -5.25 34.77 9.95
CA LEU A 17 -5.81 35.64 8.92
C LEU A 17 -5.61 35.07 7.50
N LEU A 18 -6.73 34.64 6.89
CA LEU A 18 -6.92 34.48 5.44
C LEU A 18 -6.90 35.85 4.74
N THR A 19 -6.51 35.91 3.46
CA THR A 19 -7.35 36.48 2.37
C THR A 19 -6.74 36.24 0.97
N VAL A 20 -7.66 36.09 0.00
CA VAL A 20 -7.53 35.63 -1.39
C VAL A 20 -7.62 36.81 -2.39
N SER A 21 -6.86 36.69 -3.51
CA SER A 21 -7.00 37.22 -4.89
C SER A 21 -7.44 38.67 -5.21
N ALA A 22 -6.82 39.26 -6.25
CA ALA A 22 -7.47 39.51 -7.56
C ALA A 22 -6.60 40.37 -8.50
N ALA A 23 -6.45 39.92 -9.76
CA ALA A 23 -5.89 40.66 -10.89
C ALA A 23 -6.88 41.70 -11.47
N GLY A 24 -6.36 42.71 -12.20
CA GLY A 24 -7.14 43.73 -12.90
C GLY A 24 -6.65 43.98 -14.33
N CYS A 25 -7.61 43.96 -15.27
CA CYS A 25 -7.57 44.14 -16.74
C CYS A 25 -7.05 45.55 -17.17
N SER A 26 -6.84 45.93 -18.44
CA SER A 26 -7.72 45.85 -19.62
C SER A 26 -7.12 46.61 -20.84
N ASN A 27 -7.39 46.20 -22.09
CA ASN A 27 -8.21 46.95 -23.07
C ASN A 27 -8.16 46.42 -24.53
N THR A 28 -9.36 46.43 -25.13
CA THR A 28 -9.85 46.36 -26.52
C THR A 28 -9.27 47.50 -27.41
N GLN A 29 -9.27 47.57 -28.76
CA GLN A 29 -10.29 47.26 -29.79
C GLN A 29 -9.72 47.47 -31.23
N GLU A 30 -10.37 46.83 -32.21
CA GLU A 30 -10.72 47.31 -33.58
C GLU A 30 -9.78 47.09 -34.80
N GLY A 31 -10.37 46.57 -35.90
CA GLY A 31 -10.05 47.07 -37.26
C GLY A 31 -9.91 46.10 -38.45
N SER A 32 -11.03 45.56 -38.94
CA SER A 32 -11.48 45.39 -40.36
C SER A 32 -10.50 45.05 -41.52
N GLY A 33 -10.91 44.11 -42.38
CA GLY A 33 -10.41 44.01 -43.77
C GLY A 33 -10.88 42.78 -44.57
N VAL A 34 -12.06 42.86 -45.18
CA VAL A 34 -12.59 41.88 -46.17
C VAL A 34 -12.11 42.27 -47.57
N ALA A 35 -11.69 41.30 -48.39
CA ALA A 35 -12.01 41.23 -49.82
C ALA A 35 -11.63 39.86 -50.44
N ALA A 36 -12.63 39.19 -51.01
CA ALA A 36 -12.52 38.00 -51.84
C ALA A 36 -12.01 38.34 -53.27
N ALA A 37 -11.47 37.36 -53.99
CA ALA A 37 -12.18 36.71 -55.11
C ALA A 37 -11.28 35.84 -56.02
N THR A 38 -11.91 34.74 -56.47
CA THR A 38 -11.81 34.13 -57.81
C THR A 38 -10.97 32.87 -58.00
N THR A 39 -11.72 31.78 -58.12
CA THR A 39 -11.46 30.46 -58.72
C THR A 39 -10.98 30.52 -60.18
N GLN A 40 -10.02 29.66 -60.53
CA GLN A 40 -9.93 29.09 -61.88
C GLN A 40 -9.58 27.60 -61.80
N SER A 41 -10.42 26.81 -62.46
CA SER A 41 -10.33 25.37 -62.67
C SER A 41 -9.52 25.08 -63.94
N VAL A 42 -8.61 24.11 -63.89
CA VAL A 42 -8.10 23.40 -65.08
C VAL A 42 -8.04 21.91 -64.77
N THR A 43 -8.76 21.14 -65.57
CA THR A 43 -8.84 19.68 -65.57
C THR A 43 -7.76 19.08 -66.48
N ALA A 44 -7.06 18.04 -66.06
CA ALA A 44 -6.35 17.10 -66.94
C ALA A 44 -6.16 15.69 -66.31
N THR A 45 -7.03 14.78 -66.71
CA THR A 45 -6.88 13.33 -67.02
C THR A 45 -5.67 12.49 -66.54
N VAL A 46 -6.02 11.40 -65.81
CA VAL A 46 -5.45 10.04 -65.58
C VAL A 46 -4.80 9.35 -66.81
N SER A 47 -3.87 8.36 -66.81
CA SER A 47 -3.33 7.27 -65.95
C SER A 47 -2.09 6.64 -66.69
N PRO A 48 -1.39 5.55 -66.26
CA PRO A 48 -1.00 5.03 -64.94
C PRO A 48 0.55 4.76 -64.83
N SER A 49 1.07 4.57 -63.61
CA SER A 49 2.38 3.92 -63.37
C SER A 49 2.30 3.09 -62.09
N GLU A 50 2.79 1.86 -62.18
CA GLU A 50 2.84 0.85 -61.12
C GLU A 50 3.84 1.18 -59.99
N ALA A 51 3.69 0.43 -58.89
CA ALA A 51 4.57 0.23 -57.74
C ALA A 51 4.47 1.25 -56.58
N SER A 52 3.79 0.87 -55.50
CA SER A 52 4.41 0.17 -54.37
C SER A 52 3.40 0.11 -53.21
N ALA A 53 3.31 -1.04 -52.55
CA ALA A 53 2.49 -1.22 -51.36
C ALA A 53 2.96 -0.26 -50.26
N THR A 54 2.08 0.60 -49.78
CA THR A 54 2.24 1.30 -48.51
C THR A 54 1.57 0.47 -47.43
N GLU A 55 2.39 -0.17 -46.61
CA GLU A 55 2.02 -0.63 -45.27
C GLU A 55 1.26 0.49 -44.57
N GLY A 56 0.09 0.15 -44.04
CA GLY A 56 -0.59 1.01 -43.09
C GLY A 56 0.35 1.22 -41.92
N ALA A 57 0.66 2.48 -41.64
CA ALA A 57 1.29 2.86 -40.38
C ALA A 57 0.37 2.38 -39.27
N VAL A 58 0.77 1.27 -38.64
CA VAL A 58 0.28 0.88 -37.33
C VAL A 58 0.70 2.02 -36.43
N ILE A 59 -0.28 2.79 -35.95
CA ILE A 59 -0.05 3.66 -34.80
C ILE A 59 0.14 2.66 -33.66
N GLU A 60 1.39 2.41 -33.28
CA GLU A 60 1.67 1.83 -31.97
C GLU A 60 1.10 2.84 -30.97
N SER A 61 -0.01 2.48 -30.35
CA SER A 61 -0.35 2.98 -29.02
C SER A 61 0.85 2.61 -28.15
N SER A 62 1.61 3.60 -27.69
CA SER A 62 2.57 3.36 -26.63
C SER A 62 1.75 3.12 -25.36
N GLU A 63 1.32 1.87 -25.18
CA GLU A 63 0.91 1.39 -23.87
C GLU A 63 2.12 1.61 -22.95
N ALA A 64 2.03 2.59 -22.05
CA ALA A 64 2.96 2.72 -20.95
C ALA A 64 2.64 1.57 -19.97
N ALA A 65 3.03 0.37 -20.34
CA ALA A 65 2.84 -0.81 -19.50
C ALA A 65 3.82 -0.68 -18.34
N VAL A 66 3.29 -0.37 -17.15
CA VAL A 66 4.02 -0.66 -15.92
C VAL A 66 4.35 -2.15 -15.93
N SER A 67 5.62 -2.47 -15.68
CA SER A 67 6.06 -3.85 -15.65
C SER A 67 5.61 -4.49 -14.34
N ALA A 68 4.76 -5.52 -14.45
CA ALA A 68 4.50 -6.45 -13.37
C ALA A 68 5.82 -7.05 -12.82
N LEU A 69 5.79 -7.49 -11.56
CA LEU A 69 6.87 -8.26 -10.96
C LEU A 69 7.13 -9.54 -11.76
N ASP A 70 8.40 -9.92 -11.85
CA ASP A 70 8.75 -11.27 -12.27
C ASP A 70 8.47 -12.23 -11.12
N THR A 71 7.37 -12.99 -11.24
CA THR A 71 6.88 -13.86 -10.17
C THR A 71 7.63 -15.20 -10.07
N THR A 72 8.55 -15.49 -11.01
CA THR A 72 9.12 -16.84 -11.16
C THR A 72 10.00 -17.29 -9.99
N GLU A 73 10.63 -16.36 -9.27
CA GLU A 73 11.57 -16.66 -8.18
C GLU A 73 11.22 -15.93 -6.87
N LEU A 74 9.98 -15.45 -6.73
CA LEU A 74 9.53 -14.76 -5.51
C LEU A 74 9.46 -15.69 -4.29
N PHE A 75 9.15 -16.97 -4.51
CA PHE A 75 9.08 -17.99 -3.47
C PHE A 75 10.00 -19.16 -3.81
N SER A 76 10.90 -19.51 -2.89
CA SER A 76 11.71 -20.72 -3.02
C SER A 76 10.90 -21.97 -2.65
N ASP A 77 11.34 -23.15 -3.12
CA ASP A 77 10.76 -24.44 -2.70
C ASP A 77 10.69 -24.58 -1.17
N ARG A 78 11.68 -24.01 -0.44
CA ARG A 78 11.71 -24.06 1.03
C ARG A 78 10.73 -23.07 1.67
N ASP A 79 10.40 -21.98 0.99
CA ASP A 79 9.41 -21.01 1.47
C ASP A 79 8.02 -21.66 1.47
N LEU A 80 7.72 -22.40 0.40
CA LEU A 80 6.44 -23.08 0.17
C LEU A 80 6.24 -24.35 1.01
N GLU A 81 7.30 -24.87 1.64
CA GLU A 81 7.22 -26.07 2.47
C GLU A 81 6.51 -25.78 3.81
N GLN A 82 5.32 -26.35 3.98
CA GLN A 82 4.45 -26.10 5.14
C GLN A 82 4.80 -26.95 6.37
N ALA A 83 5.82 -27.81 6.30
CA ALA A 83 6.28 -28.60 7.43
C ALA A 83 7.81 -28.65 7.51
N ALA A 84 8.35 -28.40 8.71
CA ALA A 84 9.78 -28.51 8.93
C ALA A 84 10.25 -29.99 9.00
N ASP A 85 11.46 -30.27 8.50
CA ASP A 85 12.15 -31.54 8.79
C ASP A 85 12.71 -31.52 10.22
N LEU A 86 12.08 -32.29 11.11
CA LEU A 86 12.43 -32.33 12.53
C LEU A 86 13.53 -33.36 12.86
N THR A 87 14.08 -34.07 11.88
CA THR A 87 15.01 -35.19 12.12
C THR A 87 16.25 -34.78 12.91
N ALA A 88 16.77 -33.57 12.67
CA ALA A 88 17.94 -33.00 13.33
C ALA A 88 17.60 -31.78 14.20
N ALA A 89 16.31 -31.60 14.55
CA ALA A 89 15.87 -30.41 15.25
C ALA A 89 16.33 -30.39 16.71
N THR A 90 16.60 -29.18 17.20
CA THR A 90 16.86 -28.92 18.62
C THR A 90 15.54 -28.56 19.31
N GLN A 91 15.09 -29.40 20.24
CA GLN A 91 13.90 -29.13 21.05
C GLN A 91 14.23 -28.13 22.16
N MET A 92 13.42 -27.09 22.30
CA MET A 92 13.57 -26.07 23.33
C MET A 92 12.21 -25.82 24.02
N ASN A 93 12.16 -26.15 25.30
CA ASN A 93 11.06 -25.76 26.17
C ASN A 93 11.49 -24.48 26.89
N LEU A 94 10.90 -23.35 26.51
CA LEU A 94 11.28 -22.04 27.03
C LEU A 94 10.93 -21.93 28.54
N GLU A 95 11.65 -21.07 29.25
CA GLU A 95 11.44 -20.80 30.67
C GLU A 95 11.37 -19.28 30.91
N ASN A 96 10.49 -18.83 31.81
CA ASN A 96 10.31 -17.39 32.11
C ASN A 96 11.62 -16.71 32.47
N ASN A 97 11.82 -15.48 31.98
CA ASN A 97 12.99 -14.63 32.26
C ASN A 97 14.32 -15.27 31.78
N GLN A 98 14.27 -16.11 30.74
CA GLN A 98 15.46 -16.72 30.13
C GLN A 98 15.45 -16.50 28.61
N ASP A 99 16.17 -15.48 28.17
CA ASP A 99 16.43 -15.28 26.75
C ASP A 99 17.22 -16.45 26.15
N VAL A 100 16.97 -16.71 24.87
CA VAL A 100 17.61 -17.77 24.10
C VAL A 100 18.28 -17.16 22.88
N THR A 101 19.51 -17.58 22.58
CA THR A 101 20.22 -17.20 21.36
C THR A 101 20.44 -18.40 20.45
N LEU A 102 19.97 -18.30 19.20
CA LEU A 102 20.18 -19.28 18.14
C LEU A 102 21.36 -18.80 17.28
N SER A 103 22.53 -19.39 17.53
CA SER A 103 23.81 -18.92 16.96
C SER A 103 24.32 -19.73 15.77
N GLU A 104 23.60 -20.77 15.35
CA GLU A 104 24.02 -21.68 14.28
C GLU A 104 22.85 -21.92 13.31
N GLU A 105 23.18 -22.28 12.07
CA GLU A 105 22.19 -22.81 11.13
C GLU A 105 21.55 -24.07 11.71
N GLY A 106 20.23 -24.16 11.69
CA GLY A 106 19.53 -25.32 12.22
C GLY A 106 18.02 -25.17 12.26
N VAL A 107 17.37 -26.24 12.71
CA VAL A 107 15.92 -26.30 12.99
C VAL A 107 15.74 -26.33 14.51
N TYR A 108 14.93 -25.42 15.03
CA TYR A 108 14.73 -25.21 16.46
C TYR A 108 13.25 -25.25 16.78
N VAL A 109 12.80 -26.23 17.56
CA VAL A 109 11.38 -26.37 17.93
C VAL A 109 11.15 -25.73 19.28
N LEU A 110 10.27 -24.72 19.31
CA LEU A 110 9.93 -23.95 20.49
C LEU A 110 8.60 -24.42 21.07
N SER A 111 8.55 -24.51 22.39
CA SER A 111 7.34 -24.82 23.15
C SER A 111 7.39 -24.11 24.51
N GLY A 112 6.24 -23.97 25.15
CA GLY A 112 6.12 -23.38 26.49
C GLY A 112 5.24 -22.13 26.51
N ASP A 113 4.78 -21.75 27.69
CA ASP A 113 3.99 -20.53 27.94
C ASP A 113 4.80 -19.67 28.91
N VAL A 114 5.40 -18.59 28.40
CA VAL A 114 6.49 -17.88 29.07
C VAL A 114 6.36 -16.36 29.04
N ASP A 115 6.87 -15.75 30.11
CA ASP A 115 7.00 -14.30 30.25
C ASP A 115 8.47 -13.87 30.18
N ASN A 116 8.73 -12.70 29.60
CA ASN A 116 10.04 -12.04 29.56
C ASN A 116 11.11 -12.93 28.91
N VAL A 117 10.85 -13.40 27.69
CA VAL A 117 11.77 -14.22 26.90
C VAL A 117 11.88 -13.65 25.51
N THR A 118 13.10 -13.34 25.08
CA THR A 118 13.42 -13.06 23.68
C THR A 118 14.15 -14.26 23.07
N VAL A 119 13.66 -14.75 21.93
CA VAL A 119 14.40 -15.68 21.08
C VAL A 119 15.18 -14.89 20.03
N THR A 120 16.49 -14.72 20.26
CA THR A 120 17.38 -13.99 19.36
C THR A 120 18.01 -14.93 18.34
N VAL A 121 17.97 -14.61 17.05
CA VAL A 121 18.78 -15.26 16.02
C VAL A 121 20.01 -14.40 15.74
N GLU A 122 21.19 -14.93 16.04
CA GLU A 122 22.48 -14.27 15.80
C GLU A 122 23.45 -15.31 15.22
N ALA A 123 23.14 -15.75 13.99
CA ALA A 123 23.90 -16.75 13.25
C ALA A 123 24.84 -16.09 12.23
N ALA A 124 25.55 -16.90 11.44
CA ALA A 124 26.36 -16.39 10.33
C ALA A 124 25.48 -15.73 9.26
N ASP A 125 26.01 -14.73 8.55
CA ASP A 125 25.28 -13.98 7.52
C ASP A 125 24.82 -14.84 6.32
N ASP A 126 25.37 -16.06 6.16
CA ASP A 126 24.96 -17.04 5.14
C ASP A 126 24.08 -18.18 5.71
N ALA A 127 23.72 -18.12 7.00
CA ALA A 127 22.98 -19.17 7.69
C ALA A 127 21.46 -19.07 7.49
N LYS A 128 20.82 -20.23 7.27
CA LYS A 128 19.34 -20.32 7.17
C LYS A 128 18.72 -21.00 8.39
N VAL A 129 18.21 -20.21 9.32
CA VAL A 129 17.65 -20.70 10.60
C VAL A 129 16.15 -20.95 10.47
N GLN A 130 15.65 -22.06 10.98
CA GLN A 130 14.22 -22.37 11.01
C GLN A 130 13.74 -22.54 12.46
N ILE A 131 12.86 -21.63 12.87
CA ILE A 131 12.14 -21.66 14.14
C ILE A 131 10.80 -22.36 13.90
N VAL A 132 10.54 -23.43 14.63
CA VAL A 132 9.29 -24.19 14.55
C VAL A 132 8.47 -23.92 15.80
N LEU A 133 7.25 -23.43 15.63
CA LEU A 133 6.34 -23.11 16.73
C LEU A 133 5.45 -24.32 17.03
N ASP A 134 5.66 -24.96 18.19
CA ASP A 134 4.97 -26.17 18.67
C ASP A 134 4.31 -25.90 20.03
N GLY A 135 3.26 -25.07 19.99
CA GLY A 135 2.50 -24.68 21.17
C GLY A 135 3.25 -23.70 22.06
N VAL A 136 3.90 -22.69 21.45
CA VAL A 136 4.65 -21.66 22.18
C VAL A 136 3.82 -20.38 22.36
N SER A 137 3.85 -19.83 23.57
CA SER A 137 3.26 -18.56 23.97
C SER A 137 4.33 -17.71 24.65
N ILE A 138 4.58 -16.49 24.15
CA ILE A 138 5.61 -15.57 24.66
C ILE A 138 5.00 -14.20 24.92
N THR A 139 5.10 -13.71 26.15
CA THR A 139 4.68 -12.36 26.53
C THR A 139 5.85 -11.53 27.03
N ASN A 140 6.10 -10.37 26.43
CA ASN A 140 7.13 -9.42 26.83
C ASN A 140 6.54 -8.03 27.12
N GLU A 141 7.29 -7.20 27.85
CA GLU A 141 6.95 -5.78 28.06
C GLU A 141 7.72 -4.85 27.12
N ASP A 142 8.97 -5.16 26.78
CA ASP A 142 9.88 -4.17 26.19
C ASP A 142 10.83 -4.72 25.10
N ALA A 143 10.64 -5.98 24.67
CA ALA A 143 11.48 -6.62 23.66
C ALA A 143 10.66 -7.55 22.75
N PRO A 144 11.07 -7.75 21.48
CA PRO A 144 10.43 -8.71 20.58
C PRO A 144 10.39 -10.12 21.17
N ALA A 145 9.35 -10.89 20.87
CA ALA A 145 9.33 -12.33 21.17
C ALA A 145 10.37 -13.08 20.32
N ILE A 146 10.50 -12.71 19.05
CA ILE A 146 11.56 -13.17 18.14
C ILE A 146 12.32 -11.96 17.61
N TYR A 147 13.64 -11.96 17.78
CA TYR A 147 14.53 -10.93 17.25
C TYR A 147 15.59 -11.57 16.34
N VAL A 148 15.47 -11.39 15.03
CA VAL A 148 16.51 -11.81 14.09
C VAL A 148 17.52 -10.68 13.93
N LYS A 149 18.66 -10.84 14.59
CA LYS A 149 19.76 -9.88 14.58
C LYS A 149 20.70 -10.08 13.39
N ALA A 150 20.99 -11.34 13.04
CA ALA A 150 21.81 -11.71 11.90
C ALA A 150 21.53 -13.14 11.44
N ALA A 151 21.28 -13.32 10.14
CA ALA A 151 21.15 -14.56 9.39
C ALA A 151 21.07 -14.20 7.88
N ASP A 152 21.16 -15.19 6.99
CA ASP A 152 20.77 -15.01 5.57
C ASP A 152 19.24 -14.94 5.46
N LYS A 153 18.58 -15.90 6.11
CA LYS A 153 17.13 -16.05 6.08
C LYS A 153 16.63 -16.78 7.30
N VAL A 154 15.49 -16.35 7.83
CA VAL A 154 14.80 -17.03 8.93
C VAL A 154 13.42 -17.51 8.49
N PHE A 155 13.12 -18.75 8.85
CA PHE A 155 11.80 -19.35 8.69
C PHE A 155 11.11 -19.44 10.05
N VAL A 156 9.86 -19.01 10.15
CA VAL A 156 8.99 -19.20 11.31
C VAL A 156 7.84 -20.11 10.88
N THR A 157 7.99 -21.40 11.18
CA THR A 157 7.07 -22.46 10.74
C THR A 157 6.15 -22.87 11.87
N SER A 158 4.84 -22.64 11.74
CA SER A 158 3.86 -23.17 12.68
C SER A 158 3.59 -24.67 12.43
N THR A 159 3.63 -25.48 13.48
CA THR A 159 3.04 -26.84 13.45
C THR A 159 1.51 -26.75 13.43
N ASP A 160 0.76 -27.84 13.60
CA ASP A 160 -0.71 -27.80 13.72
C ASP A 160 -1.21 -27.28 15.10
N SER A 161 -0.31 -26.66 15.87
CA SER A 161 -0.58 -26.08 17.19
C SER A 161 -1.13 -24.66 17.13
N GLU A 162 -1.64 -24.19 18.27
CA GLU A 162 -1.91 -22.77 18.52
C GLU A 162 -0.69 -22.12 19.16
N ASN A 163 -0.28 -20.95 18.67
CA ASN A 163 0.86 -20.19 19.17
C ASN A 163 0.46 -18.73 19.42
N TYR A 164 1.16 -18.06 20.32
CA TYR A 164 0.84 -16.69 20.72
C TYR A 164 2.08 -15.87 21.03
N MET A 165 2.11 -14.61 20.64
CA MET A 165 3.18 -13.67 21.00
C MET A 165 2.60 -12.29 21.28
N GLU A 166 3.02 -11.69 22.39
CA GLU A 166 2.54 -10.38 22.81
C GLU A 166 3.70 -9.51 23.31
N VAL A 167 3.69 -8.24 22.91
CA VAL A 167 4.51 -7.20 23.51
C VAL A 167 3.58 -6.08 24.00
N SER A 168 3.50 -5.95 25.32
CA SER A 168 2.51 -5.07 25.99
C SER A 168 3.00 -3.63 26.23
N GLY A 169 4.28 -3.35 25.99
CA GLY A 169 4.88 -2.05 26.23
C GLY A 169 5.80 -1.60 25.10
N SER A 170 6.53 -0.51 25.35
CA SER A 170 7.41 0.09 24.35
C SER A 170 8.72 -0.67 24.23
N TYR A 171 9.13 -0.92 23.00
CA TYR A 171 10.38 -1.59 22.67
C TYR A 171 11.62 -0.79 23.09
N VAL A 172 12.62 -1.52 23.60
CA VAL A 172 13.96 -0.99 23.88
C VAL A 172 14.86 -1.28 22.69
N ALA A 173 15.44 -0.24 22.11
CA ALA A 173 16.37 -0.35 20.98
C ALA A 173 17.63 -1.19 21.31
N ASP A 174 18.11 -1.96 20.31
CA ASP A 174 19.41 -2.63 20.34
C ASP A 174 20.45 -1.81 19.56
N GLY A 175 21.15 -0.93 20.29
CA GLY A 175 22.08 0.02 19.70
C GLY A 175 21.36 1.06 18.84
N GLU A 176 21.67 1.09 17.53
CA GLU A 176 20.99 1.95 16.55
C GLU A 176 19.77 1.25 15.91
N THR A 177 19.52 -0.02 16.25
CA THR A 177 18.36 -0.76 15.75
C THR A 177 17.14 -0.33 16.55
N ASN A 178 16.20 0.35 15.89
CA ASN A 178 14.88 0.57 16.45
C ASN A 178 14.13 -0.76 16.39
N LEU A 179 13.99 -1.44 17.52
CA LEU A 179 13.09 -2.57 17.64
C LEU A 179 11.69 -1.99 17.79
N ASP A 180 10.75 -2.45 16.98
CA ASP A 180 9.40 -1.90 16.92
C ASP A 180 8.35 -2.96 16.60
N ALA A 181 8.66 -4.25 16.69
CA ALA A 181 7.74 -5.34 16.35
C ALA A 181 7.85 -6.55 17.27
N VAL A 182 6.75 -7.31 17.40
CA VAL A 182 6.69 -8.56 18.19
C VAL A 182 7.62 -9.60 17.60
N ILE A 183 7.65 -9.69 16.27
CA ILE A 183 8.67 -10.40 15.50
C ILE A 183 9.41 -9.35 14.68
N PHE A 184 10.67 -9.12 15.02
CA PHE A 184 11.51 -8.16 14.32
C PHE A 184 12.66 -8.89 13.62
N SER A 185 12.84 -8.65 12.33
CA SER A 185 13.91 -9.24 11.54
C SER A 185 14.76 -8.20 10.82
N ARG A 186 16.09 -8.37 10.92
CA ARG A 186 17.08 -7.66 10.09
C ARG A 186 17.43 -8.38 8.79
N ALA A 187 16.86 -9.56 8.57
CA ALA A 187 17.09 -10.43 7.42
C ALA A 187 15.75 -10.84 6.79
N ASP A 188 15.79 -11.51 5.64
CA ASP A 188 14.62 -12.15 5.04
C ASP A 188 13.86 -13.03 6.06
N LEU A 189 12.56 -12.80 6.14
CA LEU A 189 11.66 -13.55 7.02
C LEU A 189 10.62 -14.30 6.20
N THR A 190 10.42 -15.58 6.48
CA THR A 190 9.34 -16.38 5.89
C THR A 190 8.51 -17.02 6.97
N LEU A 191 7.21 -16.74 6.95
CA LEU A 191 6.22 -17.39 7.78
C LEU A 191 5.47 -18.43 6.95
N ASN A 192 5.42 -19.65 7.48
CA ASN A 192 4.72 -20.76 6.86
C ASN A 192 4.20 -21.73 7.93
N GLY A 193 3.58 -22.82 7.51
CA GLY A 193 3.07 -23.82 8.42
C GLY A 193 1.56 -24.01 8.32
N THR A 194 1.02 -24.78 9.24
CA THR A 194 -0.40 -25.20 9.18
C THR A 194 -1.22 -24.80 10.40
N GLY A 195 -0.59 -24.25 11.43
CA GLY A 195 -1.25 -23.87 12.67
C GLY A 195 -1.55 -22.39 12.75
N THR A 196 -1.76 -21.93 13.99
CA THR A 196 -2.13 -20.55 14.27
C THR A 196 -1.03 -19.80 15.00
N LEU A 197 -0.95 -18.51 14.73
CA LEU A 197 -0.12 -17.56 15.47
C LEU A 197 -0.93 -16.28 15.73
N GLY A 198 -1.27 -16.05 16.99
CA GLY A 198 -1.80 -14.77 17.47
C GLY A 198 -0.66 -13.81 17.81
N ILE A 199 -0.75 -12.56 17.37
CA ILE A 199 0.24 -11.52 17.60
C ILE A 199 -0.46 -10.28 18.15
N VAL A 200 0.02 -9.76 19.27
CA VAL A 200 -0.47 -8.51 19.88
C VAL A 200 0.69 -7.56 20.14
N SER A 201 0.66 -6.38 19.52
CA SER A 201 1.66 -5.32 19.70
C SER A 201 0.98 -4.06 20.22
N ASP A 202 1.06 -3.85 21.54
CA ASP A 202 0.39 -2.71 22.17
C ASP A 202 1.06 -1.38 21.81
N GLN A 203 2.35 -1.39 21.47
CA GLN A 203 3.16 -0.19 21.15
C GLN A 203 4.17 -0.47 20.02
N GLY A 204 3.69 -0.89 18.86
CA GLY A 204 4.48 -0.99 17.63
C GLY A 204 3.79 -1.83 16.57
N ASN A 205 4.60 -2.36 15.67
CA ASN A 205 4.19 -3.21 14.57
C ASN A 205 3.94 -4.65 15.06
N GLY A 206 3.16 -5.42 14.29
CA GLY A 206 3.04 -6.86 14.54
C GLY A 206 4.32 -7.60 14.17
N ILE A 207 4.65 -7.57 12.87
CA ILE A 207 5.86 -8.17 12.30
C ILE A 207 6.58 -7.14 11.46
N SER A 208 7.88 -6.97 11.67
CA SER A 208 8.74 -6.12 10.84
C SER A 208 9.91 -6.91 10.27
N SER A 209 10.15 -6.77 8.97
CA SER A 209 11.38 -7.20 8.29
C SER A 209 12.12 -6.00 7.70
N LYS A 210 13.44 -5.95 7.83
CA LYS A 210 14.27 -4.95 7.15
C LYS A 210 14.70 -5.37 5.74
N ASP A 211 14.30 -6.58 5.31
CA ASP A 211 14.39 -7.08 3.93
C ASP A 211 13.00 -7.62 3.50
N ASP A 212 12.91 -8.77 2.84
CA ASP A 212 11.64 -9.39 2.44
C ASP A 212 10.88 -9.98 3.65
N LEU A 213 9.57 -9.91 3.59
CA LEU A 213 8.63 -10.64 4.44
C LEU A 213 7.73 -11.52 3.58
N LYS A 214 7.79 -12.84 3.77
CA LYS A 214 6.98 -13.81 3.00
C LYS A 214 6.00 -14.54 3.89
N ILE A 215 4.75 -14.71 3.44
CA ILE A 215 3.77 -15.59 4.07
C ILE A 215 3.29 -16.60 3.02
N THR A 216 3.49 -17.88 3.27
CA THR A 216 3.15 -18.95 2.31
C THR A 216 2.11 -19.95 2.82
N GLY A 217 1.61 -19.75 4.04
CA GLY A 217 0.58 -20.56 4.65
C GLY A 217 0.47 -20.27 6.15
N GLY A 218 -0.45 -20.96 6.83
CA GLY A 218 -0.74 -20.75 8.25
C GLY A 218 -1.94 -19.82 8.50
N VAL A 219 -2.26 -19.62 9.78
CA VAL A 219 -3.35 -18.75 10.23
C VAL A 219 -2.80 -17.69 11.18
N TYR A 220 -2.97 -16.42 10.84
CA TYR A 220 -2.44 -15.30 11.61
C TYR A 220 -3.57 -14.38 12.06
N THR A 221 -3.57 -14.02 13.34
CA THR A 221 -4.40 -12.94 13.88
C THR A 221 -3.47 -11.90 14.48
N ILE A 222 -3.50 -10.68 13.94
CA ILE A 222 -2.55 -9.62 14.31
C ILE A 222 -3.33 -8.41 14.80
N GLU A 223 -3.06 -8.00 16.04
CA GLU A 223 -3.52 -6.75 16.63
C GLU A 223 -2.31 -5.85 16.88
N SER A 224 -2.30 -4.63 16.33
CA SER A 224 -1.13 -3.75 16.44
C SER A 224 -1.50 -2.28 16.58
N SER A 225 -0.70 -1.52 17.34
CA SER A 225 -0.85 -0.07 17.45
C SER A 225 -0.22 0.71 16.30
N ALA A 226 0.72 0.09 15.59
CA ALA A 226 1.29 0.57 14.33
C ALA A 226 1.07 -0.52 13.27
N ASP A 227 1.91 -0.65 12.24
CA ASP A 227 1.63 -1.51 11.09
C ASP A 227 1.51 -2.99 11.47
N ALA A 228 0.55 -3.73 10.92
CA ALA A 228 0.44 -5.15 11.27
C ALA A 228 1.59 -5.95 10.67
N LEU A 229 1.88 -5.71 9.38
CA LEU A 229 3.03 -6.27 8.65
C LEU A 229 3.82 -5.12 8.01
N GLU A 230 5.10 -5.01 8.34
CA GLU A 230 6.02 -4.04 7.77
C GLU A 230 7.20 -4.77 7.12
N ALA A 231 7.57 -4.39 5.89
CA ALA A 231 8.79 -4.88 5.25
C ALA A 231 9.46 -3.77 4.44
N ASN A 232 10.77 -3.62 4.58
CA ASN A 232 11.50 -2.59 3.82
C ASN A 232 11.50 -2.91 2.31
N ASP A 233 11.72 -4.17 1.93
CA ASP A 233 11.94 -4.51 0.51
C ASP A 233 10.67 -5.04 -0.17
N ALA A 234 10.03 -6.04 0.42
CA ALA A 234 8.75 -6.53 -0.06
C ALA A 234 7.93 -7.30 0.97
N ILE A 235 6.60 -7.25 0.84
CA ILE A 235 5.68 -8.21 1.46
C ILE A 235 5.14 -9.13 0.36
N LEU A 236 5.38 -10.44 0.48
CA LEU A 236 5.00 -11.46 -0.51
C LEU A 236 4.06 -12.50 0.11
N ILE A 237 2.81 -12.54 -0.34
CA ILE A 237 1.77 -13.45 0.16
C ILE A 237 1.44 -14.50 -0.91
N ASN A 238 1.86 -15.75 -0.68
CA ASN A 238 1.50 -16.87 -1.54
C ASN A 238 0.15 -17.50 -1.13
N ASP A 239 -0.03 -17.77 0.16
CA ASP A 239 -1.26 -18.33 0.73
C ASP A 239 -1.33 -18.03 2.25
N GLY A 240 -2.42 -18.42 2.90
CA GLY A 240 -2.64 -18.28 4.34
C GLY A 240 -3.99 -17.67 4.68
N THR A 241 -4.35 -17.68 5.96
CA THR A 241 -5.52 -16.94 6.47
C THR A 241 -5.03 -15.86 7.44
N ILE A 242 -5.17 -14.59 7.07
CA ILE A 242 -4.59 -13.46 7.79
C ILE A 242 -5.73 -12.53 8.23
N THR A 243 -5.86 -12.30 9.53
CA THR A 243 -6.81 -11.35 10.11
C THR A 243 -6.04 -10.25 10.82
N ILE A 244 -6.29 -9.00 10.43
CA ILE A 244 -5.60 -7.82 10.93
C ILE A 244 -6.60 -6.83 11.55
N ASP A 245 -6.25 -6.31 12.73
CA ASP A 245 -6.83 -5.13 13.36
C ASP A 245 -5.69 -4.20 13.82
N THR A 246 -5.50 -3.09 13.11
CA THR A 246 -4.33 -2.23 13.27
C THR A 246 -4.73 -0.76 13.43
N GLN A 247 -3.92 0.01 14.15
CA GLN A 247 -4.11 1.45 14.31
C GLN A 247 -3.25 2.28 13.33
N LYS A 248 -2.52 1.64 12.43
CA LYS A 248 -1.86 2.25 11.26
C LYS A 248 -2.20 1.42 10.02
N ASP A 249 -1.21 0.90 9.30
CA ASP A 249 -1.43 0.18 8.05
C ASP A 249 -1.58 -1.32 8.29
N GLY A 250 -2.34 -1.99 7.42
CA GLY A 250 -2.42 -3.45 7.40
C GLY A 250 -1.12 -4.07 6.92
N LEU A 251 -0.78 -3.80 5.66
CA LEU A 251 0.48 -4.19 5.04
C LEU A 251 1.19 -2.93 4.60
N HIS A 252 2.41 -2.72 5.06
CA HIS A 252 3.23 -1.57 4.73
C HIS A 252 4.58 -2.00 4.18
N SER A 253 4.92 -1.60 2.96
CA SER A 253 6.26 -1.82 2.41
C SER A 253 6.86 -0.57 1.80
N GLU A 254 7.96 -0.11 2.38
CA GLU A 254 8.65 1.09 1.91
C GLU A 254 10.17 0.92 1.94
N ASN A 255 10.81 1.31 0.84
CA ASN A 255 12.25 1.49 0.77
C ASN A 255 12.54 2.92 0.27
N GLU A 256 13.14 3.74 1.12
CA GLU A 256 13.46 5.14 0.78
C GLU A 256 14.72 5.26 -0.11
N GLU A 257 15.56 4.23 -0.16
CA GLU A 257 16.88 4.27 -0.80
C GLU A 257 16.89 3.62 -2.20
N ASP A 258 16.09 2.57 -2.41
CA ASP A 258 15.91 1.88 -3.69
C ASP A 258 14.44 1.89 -4.12
N THR A 259 14.14 2.75 -5.09
CA THR A 259 12.77 2.94 -5.62
C THR A 259 12.23 1.75 -6.42
N THR A 260 13.02 0.69 -6.61
CA THR A 260 12.55 -0.56 -7.23
C THR A 260 12.00 -1.56 -6.20
N LEU A 261 12.19 -1.27 -4.92
CA LEU A 261 11.72 -2.03 -3.77
C LEU A 261 10.49 -1.35 -3.13
N GLY A 262 10.02 -1.83 -1.98
CA GLY A 262 8.75 -1.40 -1.39
C GLY A 262 7.57 -1.99 -2.15
N ASN A 263 7.64 -3.29 -2.45
CA ASN A 263 6.65 -4.00 -3.26
C ASN A 263 5.74 -4.87 -2.38
N ILE A 264 4.47 -4.96 -2.74
CA ILE A 264 3.54 -5.93 -2.16
C ILE A 264 3.01 -6.83 -3.26
N TYR A 265 3.17 -8.15 -3.08
CA TYR A 265 2.67 -9.16 -3.99
C TYR A 265 1.70 -10.09 -3.28
N ILE A 266 0.53 -10.32 -3.89
CA ILE A 266 -0.48 -11.26 -3.37
C ILE A 266 -0.86 -12.23 -4.48
N GLU A 267 -0.41 -13.48 -4.37
CA GLU A 267 -0.80 -14.58 -5.26
C GLU A 267 -2.10 -15.24 -4.80
N GLY A 268 -2.33 -15.32 -3.48
CA GLY A 268 -3.38 -16.12 -2.89
C GLY A 268 -3.73 -15.77 -1.44
N GLY A 269 -4.34 -16.72 -0.73
CA GLY A 269 -4.75 -16.56 0.66
C GLY A 269 -6.10 -15.88 0.88
N THR A 270 -6.47 -15.75 2.15
CA THR A 270 -7.64 -15.02 2.65
C THR A 270 -7.19 -13.96 3.63
N LEU A 271 -7.32 -12.68 3.26
CA LEU A 271 -6.94 -11.53 4.07
C LEU A 271 -8.22 -10.82 4.53
N THR A 272 -8.32 -10.54 5.83
CA THR A 272 -9.36 -9.70 6.41
C THR A 272 -8.72 -8.58 7.20
N ILE A 273 -8.86 -7.35 6.73
CA ILE A 273 -8.10 -6.20 7.23
C ILE A 273 -9.05 -5.15 7.79
N THR A 274 -8.79 -4.70 9.01
CA THR A 274 -9.30 -3.44 9.57
C THR A 274 -8.08 -2.58 9.88
N ALA A 275 -7.94 -1.47 9.19
CA ALA A 275 -6.86 -0.51 9.40
C ALA A 275 -7.44 0.84 9.81
N ALA A 276 -6.70 1.58 10.65
CA ALA A 276 -7.07 2.95 11.01
C ALA A 276 -6.42 3.98 10.09
N ASP A 277 -5.37 3.59 9.35
CA ASP A 277 -4.82 4.28 8.19
C ASP A 277 -5.09 3.38 6.97
N ASP A 278 -4.09 2.94 6.22
CA ASP A 278 -4.32 2.25 4.95
C ASP A 278 -4.34 0.73 5.06
N ALA A 279 -5.14 0.05 4.25
CA ALA A 279 -5.19 -1.41 4.36
C ALA A 279 -3.92 -2.07 3.77
N ILE A 280 -3.48 -1.59 2.60
CA ILE A 280 -2.31 -2.11 1.87
C ILE A 280 -1.57 -0.94 1.22
N THR A 281 -0.35 -0.68 1.67
CA THR A 281 0.49 0.43 1.19
C THR A 281 1.85 -0.08 0.73
N GLY A 282 2.12 0.01 -0.57
CA GLY A 282 3.42 -0.29 -1.15
C GLY A 282 4.04 0.97 -1.74
N ASN A 283 5.32 1.25 -1.46
CA ASN A 283 5.96 2.44 -2.00
C ASN A 283 6.06 2.41 -3.53
N ASN A 284 6.43 1.26 -4.12
CA ASN A 284 6.59 1.14 -5.57
C ASN A 284 5.40 0.45 -6.26
N LEU A 285 5.08 -0.78 -5.84
CA LEU A 285 4.11 -1.61 -6.56
C LEU A 285 3.27 -2.45 -5.60
N VAL A 286 1.96 -2.42 -5.78
CA VAL A 286 1.05 -3.47 -5.28
C VAL A 286 0.58 -4.29 -6.47
N GLN A 287 0.89 -5.58 -6.49
CA GLN A 287 0.42 -6.53 -7.51
C GLN A 287 -0.40 -7.66 -6.88
N ILE A 288 -1.63 -7.84 -7.39
CA ILE A 288 -2.58 -8.84 -6.93
C ILE A 288 -2.88 -9.81 -8.07
N ASP A 289 -2.40 -11.05 -7.94
CA ASP A 289 -2.63 -12.16 -8.87
C ASP A 289 -3.68 -13.16 -8.35
N GLY A 290 -4.23 -12.94 -7.15
CA GLY A 290 -5.28 -13.78 -6.61
C GLY A 290 -5.65 -13.47 -5.16
N GLY A 291 -6.24 -14.47 -4.48
CA GLY A 291 -6.67 -14.37 -3.09
C GLY A 291 -8.09 -13.81 -2.87
N MET A 292 -8.54 -13.90 -1.63
CA MET A 292 -9.75 -13.26 -1.12
C MET A 292 -9.33 -12.15 -0.16
N ILE A 293 -9.49 -10.89 -0.57
CA ILE A 293 -9.06 -9.72 0.18
C ILE A 293 -10.31 -8.96 0.62
N ASN A 294 -10.56 -8.93 1.92
CA ASN A 294 -11.70 -8.25 2.52
C ASN A 294 -11.23 -7.12 3.44
N ILE A 295 -11.20 -5.90 2.91
CA ILE A 295 -10.88 -4.67 3.63
C ILE A 295 -12.17 -4.16 4.26
N LYS A 296 -12.32 -4.33 5.57
CA LYS A 296 -13.52 -3.95 6.31
C LYS A 296 -13.62 -2.45 6.53
N SER A 297 -12.48 -1.80 6.75
CA SER A 297 -12.34 -0.36 6.94
C SER A 297 -10.87 0.02 6.81
N ALA A 298 -10.62 1.15 6.17
CA ALA A 298 -9.35 1.85 6.09
C ALA A 298 -9.59 3.32 5.72
N VAL A 299 -8.56 4.16 5.83
CA VAL A 299 -8.52 5.50 5.21
C VAL A 299 -8.48 5.27 3.71
N GLU A 300 -7.39 4.73 3.18
CA GLU A 300 -7.32 4.21 1.82
C GLU A 300 -7.33 2.67 1.79
N GLY A 301 -7.96 2.10 0.76
CA GLY A 301 -7.99 0.64 0.62
C GLY A 301 -6.64 0.07 0.19
N ILE A 302 -6.16 0.48 -0.98
CA ILE A 302 -4.87 0.05 -1.55
C ILE A 302 -4.16 1.27 -2.11
N GLU A 303 -2.95 1.57 -1.61
CA GLU A 303 -2.15 2.72 -2.04
C GLU A 303 -0.78 2.27 -2.56
N ALA A 304 -0.37 2.75 -3.73
CA ALA A 304 1.01 2.60 -4.21
C ALA A 304 1.38 3.61 -5.30
N ASN A 305 2.66 3.63 -5.73
CA ASN A 305 2.98 4.29 -7.00
C ASN A 305 2.29 3.58 -8.17
N ASN A 306 2.33 2.25 -8.20
CA ASN A 306 1.67 1.45 -9.22
C ASN A 306 0.81 0.36 -8.60
N ILE A 307 -0.38 0.17 -9.14
CA ILE A 307 -1.29 -0.89 -8.70
C ILE A 307 -1.68 -1.75 -9.90
N ILE A 308 -1.43 -3.05 -9.79
CA ILE A 308 -1.79 -4.04 -10.81
C ILE A 308 -2.70 -5.09 -10.18
N VAL A 309 -3.93 -5.20 -10.68
CA VAL A 309 -4.89 -6.25 -10.27
C VAL A 309 -5.11 -7.19 -11.44
N ASN A 310 -4.45 -8.34 -11.42
CA ASN A 310 -4.58 -9.37 -12.44
C ASN A 310 -5.77 -10.28 -12.20
N GLU A 311 -5.99 -10.70 -10.94
CA GLU A 311 -7.10 -11.56 -10.53
C GLU A 311 -7.45 -11.31 -9.05
N GLY A 312 -8.28 -12.16 -8.45
CA GLY A 312 -8.65 -12.12 -7.03
C GLY A 312 -10.11 -11.75 -6.77
N GLN A 313 -10.51 -11.88 -5.52
CA GLN A 313 -11.79 -11.38 -5.01
C GLN A 313 -11.50 -10.30 -3.96
N ILE A 314 -11.75 -9.05 -4.33
CA ILE A 314 -11.48 -7.89 -3.49
C ILE A 314 -12.82 -7.28 -3.08
N THR A 315 -13.07 -7.17 -1.79
CA THR A 315 -14.16 -6.38 -1.23
C THR A 315 -13.56 -5.33 -0.32
N LEU A 316 -13.83 -4.06 -0.58
CA LEU A 316 -13.20 -2.97 0.15
C LEU A 316 -14.19 -1.87 0.55
N TYR A 317 -14.02 -1.40 1.77
CA TYR A 317 -14.59 -0.16 2.27
C TYR A 317 -13.47 0.77 2.75
N ALA A 318 -13.44 1.98 2.19
CA ALA A 318 -12.46 3.01 2.50
C ALA A 318 -13.16 4.35 2.75
N THR A 319 -12.54 5.23 3.55
CA THR A 319 -13.11 6.53 3.92
C THR A 319 -12.51 7.72 3.19
N ASP A 320 -11.37 7.52 2.53
CA ASP A 320 -10.78 8.42 1.53
C ASP A 320 -10.87 7.72 0.17
N ASP A 321 -9.78 7.20 -0.39
CA ASP A 321 -9.78 6.54 -1.69
C ASP A 321 -9.75 5.00 -1.62
N GLY A 322 -10.43 4.36 -2.57
CA GLY A 322 -10.55 2.91 -2.58
C GLY A 322 -9.24 2.25 -3.03
N ILE A 323 -8.84 2.56 -4.26
CA ILE A 323 -7.58 2.12 -4.86
C ILE A 323 -6.90 3.39 -5.37
N ASN A 324 -5.79 3.78 -4.74
CA ASN A 324 -5.11 5.05 -4.96
C ASN A 324 -3.71 4.84 -5.54
N ALA A 325 -3.47 5.33 -6.75
CA ALA A 325 -2.13 5.38 -7.33
C ALA A 325 -1.57 6.80 -7.29
N THR A 326 -0.58 7.02 -6.42
CA THR A 326 0.05 8.33 -6.22
C THR A 326 1.57 8.27 -6.40
N PRO A 327 2.23 9.29 -7.00
CA PRO A 327 3.68 9.29 -7.16
C PRO A 327 4.41 9.22 -5.81
N LYS A 328 4.90 8.03 -5.46
CA LYS A 328 5.76 7.81 -4.29
C LYS A 328 7.22 7.59 -4.68
N VAL A 329 7.47 7.16 -5.93
CA VAL A 329 8.80 7.06 -6.52
C VAL A 329 8.93 8.00 -7.73
N SER A 330 10.13 8.11 -8.31
CA SER A 330 10.40 9.01 -9.45
C SER A 330 9.90 8.44 -10.79
N SER A 331 8.64 8.01 -10.85
CA SER A 331 7.93 7.55 -12.05
C SER A 331 6.48 8.02 -12.04
N ASP A 332 5.81 7.95 -13.18
CA ASP A 332 4.37 8.21 -13.26
C ASP A 332 3.62 7.14 -12.43
N ALA A 333 2.49 7.52 -11.85
CA ALA A 333 1.62 6.60 -11.11
C ALA A 333 0.62 5.93 -12.05
N SER A 334 0.16 4.73 -11.71
CA SER A 334 -0.93 4.11 -12.49
C SER A 334 -1.71 3.02 -11.77
N ILE A 335 -2.94 2.83 -12.22
CA ILE A 335 -3.79 1.68 -11.89
C ILE A 335 -4.04 0.86 -13.16
N VAL A 336 -3.81 -0.45 -13.08
CA VAL A 336 -4.11 -1.40 -14.15
C VAL A 336 -4.92 -2.57 -13.60
N VAL A 337 -6.17 -2.71 -14.04
CA VAL A 337 -7.05 -3.82 -13.69
C VAL A 337 -7.24 -4.75 -14.88
N ASN A 338 -6.63 -5.93 -14.85
CA ASN A 338 -6.71 -6.93 -15.91
C ASN A 338 -7.80 -7.99 -15.67
N GLY A 339 -8.23 -8.21 -14.43
CA GLY A 339 -9.17 -9.27 -14.08
C GLY A 339 -9.72 -9.16 -12.64
N GLY A 340 -10.19 -10.30 -12.10
CA GLY A 340 -10.74 -10.37 -10.75
C GLY A 340 -12.20 -9.94 -10.59
N THR A 341 -12.69 -10.04 -9.35
CA THR A 341 -13.98 -9.49 -8.88
C THR A 341 -13.68 -8.44 -7.82
N ILE A 342 -14.07 -7.19 -8.06
CA ILE A 342 -13.74 -6.05 -7.21
C ILE A 342 -15.05 -5.35 -6.80
N ASP A 343 -15.38 -5.41 -5.52
CA ASP A 343 -16.53 -4.73 -4.94
C ASP A 343 -16.04 -3.59 -4.04
N VAL A 344 -16.24 -2.34 -4.49
CA VAL A 344 -15.79 -1.14 -3.80
C VAL A 344 -16.97 -0.36 -3.25
N THR A 345 -16.97 -0.09 -1.95
CA THR A 345 -17.94 0.80 -1.30
C THR A 345 -17.21 1.95 -0.65
N MET A 346 -17.52 3.18 -1.03
CA MET A 346 -16.84 4.35 -0.48
C MET A 346 -17.62 4.98 0.66
N GLY A 347 -16.87 5.55 1.60
CA GLY A 347 -17.38 6.46 2.61
C GLY A 347 -18.00 7.73 1.99
N SER A 348 -18.49 8.61 2.86
CA SER A 348 -18.95 9.93 2.40
C SER A 348 -17.79 10.90 2.40
N GLY A 349 -17.63 11.68 1.34
CA GLY A 349 -16.60 12.70 1.29
C GLY A 349 -16.31 13.14 -0.14
N ASP A 350 -15.16 13.78 -0.28
CA ASP A 350 -14.42 13.80 -1.55
C ASP A 350 -13.62 12.49 -1.50
N THR A 351 -14.02 11.52 -2.31
CA THR A 351 -13.54 10.13 -2.24
C THR A 351 -13.74 9.51 -3.60
N ASP A 352 -12.75 8.75 -4.06
CA ASP A 352 -12.76 8.07 -5.33
C ASP A 352 -12.59 6.56 -5.13
N ALA A 353 -13.44 5.76 -5.78
CA ALA A 353 -13.29 4.31 -5.69
C ALA A 353 -11.98 3.82 -6.34
N PHE A 354 -11.56 4.51 -7.40
CA PHE A 354 -10.26 4.37 -8.04
C PHE A 354 -9.74 5.78 -8.32
N ASP A 355 -8.63 6.17 -7.69
CA ASP A 355 -7.94 7.44 -7.92
C ASP A 355 -6.55 7.18 -8.49
N SER A 356 -6.21 7.85 -9.58
CA SER A 356 -4.85 7.83 -10.10
C SER A 356 -4.35 9.22 -10.42
N ASN A 357 -3.27 9.62 -9.76
CA ASN A 357 -2.46 10.78 -10.15
C ASN A 357 -1.66 10.57 -11.46
N GLY A 358 -1.96 9.49 -12.20
CA GLY A 358 -1.46 9.22 -13.54
C GLY A 358 -2.50 8.47 -14.37
N ASP A 359 -2.14 7.32 -14.94
CA ASP A 359 -3.05 6.59 -15.84
C ASP A 359 -3.88 5.52 -15.12
N LEU A 360 -5.11 5.30 -15.59
CA LEU A 360 -6.04 4.29 -15.12
C LEU A 360 -6.57 3.45 -16.29
N TYR A 361 -6.29 2.14 -16.27
CA TYR A 361 -6.74 1.20 -17.28
C TYR A 361 -7.56 0.06 -16.67
N VAL A 362 -8.79 -0.13 -17.14
CA VAL A 362 -9.62 -1.30 -16.84
C VAL A 362 -9.70 -2.19 -18.09
N ASN A 363 -8.88 -3.23 -18.12
CA ASN A 363 -8.77 -4.17 -19.23
C ASN A 363 -9.69 -5.40 -19.07
N GLY A 364 -10.13 -5.69 -17.84
CA GLY A 364 -10.97 -6.86 -17.55
C GLY A 364 -11.60 -6.84 -16.15
N GLY A 365 -12.13 -7.99 -15.74
CA GLY A 365 -12.74 -8.17 -14.41
C GLY A 365 -14.25 -7.89 -14.33
N THR A 366 -14.80 -8.11 -13.13
CA THR A 366 -16.15 -7.71 -12.73
C THR A 366 -16.04 -6.72 -11.57
N ILE A 367 -16.34 -5.45 -11.83
CA ILE A 367 -16.16 -4.35 -10.89
C ILE A 367 -17.54 -3.78 -10.52
N ASN A 368 -17.85 -3.72 -9.23
CA ASN A 368 -19.02 -3.03 -8.72
C ASN A 368 -18.57 -1.92 -7.78
N VAL A 369 -19.04 -0.70 -8.04
CA VAL A 369 -18.69 0.49 -7.26
C VAL A 369 -19.95 1.12 -6.68
N GLU A 370 -19.96 1.34 -5.37
CA GLU A 370 -20.91 2.19 -4.66
C GLU A 370 -20.16 3.42 -4.13
N ALA A 371 -20.18 4.52 -4.88
CA ALA A 371 -19.38 5.71 -4.57
C ALA A 371 -19.99 7.00 -5.12
N THR A 372 -19.60 8.15 -4.56
CA THR A 372 -19.95 9.46 -5.12
C THR A 372 -19.18 9.73 -6.40
N SER A 373 -17.87 9.46 -6.37
CA SER A 373 -16.99 9.43 -7.53
C SER A 373 -16.38 8.04 -7.66
N ALA A 374 -16.44 7.47 -8.86
CA ALA A 374 -16.04 6.09 -9.09
C ALA A 374 -14.64 5.95 -9.66
N PHE A 375 -14.22 6.92 -10.47
CA PHE A 375 -12.95 6.90 -11.16
C PHE A 375 -12.48 8.35 -11.30
N ASP A 376 -11.31 8.67 -10.74
CA ASP A 376 -10.56 9.88 -11.04
C ASP A 376 -9.18 9.50 -11.58
N ALA A 377 -8.74 10.24 -12.59
CA ALA A 377 -7.44 10.05 -13.21
C ALA A 377 -6.92 11.38 -13.77
N ASP A 378 -5.72 11.77 -13.35
CA ASP A 378 -5.01 12.94 -13.87
C ASP A 378 -4.49 12.73 -15.31
N GLY A 379 -4.20 11.47 -15.64
CA GLY A 379 -3.75 11.01 -16.95
C GLY A 379 -4.87 10.44 -17.80
N THR A 380 -4.61 9.30 -18.43
CA THR A 380 -5.58 8.60 -19.29
C THR A 380 -6.46 7.68 -18.46
N ALA A 381 -7.78 7.75 -18.63
CA ALA A 381 -8.71 6.76 -18.07
C ALA A 381 -9.40 5.97 -19.19
N GLU A 382 -9.19 4.65 -19.23
CA GLU A 382 -9.76 3.78 -20.26
C GLU A 382 -10.46 2.54 -19.70
N LEU A 383 -11.66 2.27 -20.23
CA LEU A 383 -12.37 1.02 -20.04
C LEU A 383 -12.27 0.17 -21.31
N ASN A 384 -11.27 -0.71 -21.32
CA ASN A 384 -10.90 -1.56 -22.46
C ASN A 384 -11.63 -2.92 -22.44
N GLY A 385 -12.07 -3.38 -21.27
CA GLY A 385 -12.79 -4.64 -21.13
C GLY A 385 -13.43 -4.84 -19.75
N GLY A 386 -13.98 -6.03 -19.51
CA GLY A 386 -14.64 -6.37 -18.25
C GLY A 386 -16.11 -5.92 -18.17
N THR A 387 -16.65 -5.94 -16.95
CA THR A 387 -18.00 -5.46 -16.61
C THR A 387 -17.90 -4.53 -15.41
N VAL A 388 -18.20 -3.25 -15.61
CA VAL A 388 -18.16 -2.23 -14.56
C VAL A 388 -19.56 -1.72 -14.29
N THR A 389 -20.00 -1.81 -13.04
CA THR A 389 -21.28 -1.29 -12.55
C THR A 389 -21.02 -0.21 -11.50
N VAL A 390 -21.50 1.01 -11.74
CA VAL A 390 -21.40 2.12 -10.80
C VAL A 390 -22.80 2.46 -10.29
N ASN A 391 -23.01 2.39 -8.98
CA ASN A 391 -24.29 2.71 -8.32
C ASN A 391 -25.50 1.98 -8.95
N GLY A 392 -25.29 0.73 -9.37
CA GLY A 392 -26.32 -0.12 -9.99
C GLY A 392 -26.52 0.09 -11.50
N GLU A 393 -25.77 0.97 -12.15
CA GLU A 393 -25.79 1.18 -13.59
C GLU A 393 -24.48 0.70 -14.23
N GLN A 394 -24.59 -0.17 -15.25
CA GLN A 394 -23.42 -0.61 -16.01
C GLN A 394 -22.93 0.53 -16.91
N ILE A 395 -21.64 0.83 -16.84
CA ILE A 395 -21.00 1.83 -17.72
C ILE A 395 -20.26 1.15 -18.88
N THR A 396 -20.03 1.89 -19.96
CA THR A 396 -19.29 1.41 -21.14
C THR A 396 -18.05 2.24 -21.45
N GLU A 397 -17.82 3.32 -20.71
CA GLU A 397 -16.64 4.17 -20.77
C GLU A 397 -16.39 4.76 -19.38
N ILE A 398 -15.13 5.01 -19.03
CA ILE A 398 -14.79 5.86 -17.88
C ILE A 398 -14.82 7.29 -18.38
N THR A 399 -15.74 8.10 -17.86
CA THR A 399 -15.79 9.51 -18.20
C THR A 399 -14.92 10.27 -17.21
N GLU A 400 -13.80 10.84 -17.69
CA GLU A 400 -13.01 11.79 -16.91
C GLU A 400 -13.95 12.86 -16.35
N SER A 401 -14.09 12.90 -15.02
CA SER A 401 -14.64 14.06 -14.33
C SER A 401 -13.60 15.16 -14.46
N ARG A 402 -13.50 15.80 -15.62
CA ARG A 402 -12.73 17.04 -15.73
C ARG A 402 -13.42 18.08 -14.87
N GLY A 403 -13.07 18.09 -13.60
CA GLY A 403 -13.51 19.04 -12.60
C GLY A 403 -13.36 20.43 -13.19
N GLY A 404 -14.50 21.06 -13.45
CA GLY A 404 -14.58 22.39 -14.02
C GLY A 404 -13.99 23.42 -13.05
N GLY A 405 -12.67 23.57 -13.07
CA GLY A 405 -11.94 24.71 -12.54
C GLY A 405 -12.16 25.95 -13.42
N PHE A 406 -13.42 26.31 -13.68
CA PHE A 406 -13.76 27.63 -14.19
C PHE A 406 -13.54 28.64 -13.07
N GLY A 407 -12.30 29.14 -13.00
CA GLY A 407 -11.96 30.35 -12.26
C GLY A 407 -12.95 31.46 -12.61
N GLY A 408 -13.88 31.70 -11.69
CA GLY A 408 -14.87 32.77 -11.76
C GLY A 408 -14.21 34.14 -11.72
N GLY A 409 -13.75 34.60 -12.88
CA GLY A 409 -13.41 35.99 -13.12
C GLY A 409 -14.65 36.87 -13.06
N GLY A 410 -15.01 37.31 -11.84
CA GLY A 410 -16.12 38.23 -11.59
C GLY A 410 -15.61 39.59 -11.09
N GLY A 411 -15.17 40.43 -12.01
CA GLY A 411 -14.78 41.80 -11.72
C GLY A 411 -15.96 42.68 -11.25
N ARG A 412 -15.74 43.35 -10.12
CA ARG A 412 -16.08 44.74 -9.75
C ARG A 412 -17.36 45.41 -10.30
N GLY A 413 -18.09 46.02 -9.37
CA GLY A 413 -18.67 47.35 -9.62
C GLY A 413 -19.72 47.80 -8.59
N GLY A 414 -19.47 48.91 -7.88
CA GLY A 414 -20.54 49.59 -7.14
C GLY A 414 -20.08 50.61 -6.09
N ALA A 415 -19.66 51.80 -6.54
CA ALA A 415 -19.32 52.94 -5.70
C ALA A 415 -20.54 53.60 -5.02
N GLY A 416 -20.34 54.32 -3.91
CA GLY A 416 -21.29 55.35 -3.49
C GLY A 416 -21.13 55.97 -2.10
N GLY A 417 -20.35 57.05 -2.03
CA GLY A 417 -20.79 58.30 -1.38
C GLY A 417 -20.49 58.55 0.11
N GLY A 418 -19.94 59.75 0.38
CA GLY A 418 -20.42 60.54 1.53
C GLY A 418 -19.39 61.03 2.55
N ARG A 419 -18.80 62.20 2.26
CA ARG A 419 -18.46 63.32 3.16
C ARG A 419 -18.77 63.17 4.66
N GLY A 420 -17.85 63.62 5.52
CA GLY A 420 -18.23 64.10 6.86
C GLY A 420 -17.08 64.31 7.85
N THR A 421 -16.69 65.57 8.01
CA THR A 421 -15.82 66.15 9.06
C THR A 421 -16.22 65.79 10.49
N GLY A 422 -15.25 65.74 11.42
CA GLY A 422 -15.52 66.08 12.82
C GLY A 422 -14.59 65.51 13.89
N GLN A 423 -13.52 66.29 14.18
CA GLN A 423 -12.70 66.35 15.41
C GLN A 423 -11.85 65.14 15.82
#